data_AF-A0A854E0N0-F1
#
_entry.id   AF-A0A854E0N0-F1
#
_cell.length_a   1.000
_cell.length_b   1.000
_cell.length_c   1.000
_cell.angle_alpha   90.00
_cell.angle_beta   90.00
_cell.angle_gamma   90.00
#
_symmetry.space_group_name_H-M   'P 1'
#
loop_
_entity.id
_entity.type
_entity.pdbx_description
1 polymer ?
#
loop_
_entity_poly.entity_id
_entity_poly.type
_entity_poly.pdbx_seq_one_letter_code
_entity_poly.pdbx_strand_id
1 'polypeptide(L)'
;MPQPQEGGRPGAARRPASPLDDPSLAPLLAKSPTLQAGLAQARREGIVVQWGTAGEGTYLVPGVKIVIDENAIGQGTRLARSLSHEVGHHLFTEPSNRASKQAYVDSELRGEAAATLSNVQVQREIVAGGGPDIGVSGTGSRPQQYGTIAAELQAGRINRSQALGQIAEVFKTEAPSVGPHATYELYYGDFYDREIAPTQRRRRPDPEFDAERTAVAASLSSTTDDSLSLQRATFSVAELGNADRSLYMQIRAGVERLDAESGKQWDESSQRMSASLLVLAKEQGLSRVDHVVLNNPTESLARGEKVFIVEGAMDDPAQRRGTMSTMDALRAPEAESLHRAEALAADLEQQPAQQVHAQDGLSFSR
;
A
#
# COMPACT_ATOMS: atom_id res chain seq x y z
N MET A 1 -27.76 60.04 18.15
CA MET A 1 -27.05 58.79 18.50
C MET A 1 -26.69 58.08 17.20
N PRO A 2 -25.42 58.03 16.78
CA PRO A 2 -25.02 57.24 15.63
C PRO A 2 -24.88 55.75 16.04
N GLN A 3 -25.37 54.85 15.19
CA GLN A 3 -25.20 53.40 15.36
C GLN A 3 -23.72 53.01 15.22
N PRO A 4 -23.21 52.06 16.00
CA PRO A 4 -21.85 51.54 15.82
C PRO A 4 -21.79 50.66 14.57
N GLN A 5 -20.78 50.89 13.73
CA GLN A 5 -20.40 50.00 12.64
C GLN A 5 -19.99 48.64 13.22
N GLU A 6 -20.67 47.58 12.79
CA GLU A 6 -20.29 46.21 13.07
C GLU A 6 -18.89 45.92 12.52
N GLY A 7 -18.01 45.44 13.41
CA GLY A 7 -16.67 45.01 13.08
C GLY A 7 -16.67 43.95 11.99
N GLY A 8 -15.80 44.14 11.00
CA GLY A 8 -15.61 43.23 9.89
C GLY A 8 -15.39 41.79 10.36
N ARG A 9 -16.13 40.87 9.74
CA ARG A 9 -15.89 39.43 9.84
C ARG A 9 -14.40 39.15 9.56
N PRO A 10 -13.71 38.32 10.36
CA PRO A 10 -12.36 37.89 10.03
C PRO A 10 -12.37 37.22 8.65
N GLY A 11 -11.64 37.81 7.70
CA GLY A 11 -11.55 37.32 6.33
C GLY A 11 -10.98 35.91 6.31
N ALA A 12 -11.59 35.02 5.53
CA ALA A 12 -11.07 33.69 5.27
C ALA A 12 -9.60 33.80 4.81
N ALA A 13 -8.68 33.15 5.52
CA ALA A 13 -7.27 33.16 5.16
C ALA A 13 -7.12 32.67 3.71
N ARG A 14 -6.52 33.51 2.87
CA ARG A 14 -6.31 33.19 1.45
C ARG A 14 -5.33 32.03 1.34
N ARG A 15 -5.68 31.02 0.54
CA ARG A 15 -4.83 29.87 0.23
C ARG A 15 -3.42 30.33 -0.20
N PRO A 16 -2.33 29.79 0.39
CA PRO A 16 -0.96 30.08 -0.04
C PRO A 16 -0.69 29.64 -1.48
N ALA A 17 0.14 30.39 -2.21
CA ALA A 17 0.46 30.10 -3.62
C ALA A 17 1.24 28.79 -3.79
N SER A 18 2.15 28.49 -2.87
CA SER A 18 2.88 27.22 -2.79
C SER A 18 2.94 26.70 -1.34
N PRO A 19 3.30 25.43 -1.11
CA PRO A 19 3.55 24.90 0.23
C PRO A 19 4.61 25.69 1.00
N LEU A 20 5.60 26.26 0.30
CA LEU A 20 6.67 27.04 0.92
C LEU A 20 6.22 28.44 1.37
N ASP A 21 5.10 28.93 0.81
CA ASP A 21 4.51 30.21 1.19
C ASP A 21 3.51 30.08 2.35
N ASP A 22 3.28 28.87 2.87
CA ASP A 22 2.35 28.66 3.97
C ASP A 22 2.89 29.28 5.26
N PRO A 23 2.18 30.24 5.90
CA PRO A 23 2.67 30.93 7.08
C PRO A 23 2.88 30.01 8.28
N SER A 24 2.20 28.86 8.33
CA SER A 24 2.38 27.88 9.41
C SER A 24 3.71 27.11 9.30
N LEU A 25 4.33 27.06 8.11
CA LEU A 25 5.59 26.38 7.86
C LEU A 25 6.81 27.24 8.20
N ALA A 26 6.73 28.56 7.98
CA ALA A 26 7.83 29.50 8.19
C ALA A 26 8.56 29.39 9.55
N PRO A 27 7.87 29.32 10.71
CA PRO A 27 8.56 29.20 12.01
C PRO A 27 9.28 27.85 12.19
N LEU A 28 8.87 26.81 11.47
CA LEU A 28 9.50 25.49 11.52
C LEU A 28 10.73 25.44 10.62
N LEU A 29 10.62 26.02 9.41
CA LEU A 29 11.77 26.17 8.51
C LEU A 29 12.92 26.89 9.19
N ALA A 30 12.64 27.99 9.91
CA ALA A 30 13.64 28.76 10.65
C ALA A 30 14.42 27.94 11.70
N LYS A 31 13.87 26.82 12.16
CA LYS A 31 14.47 25.95 13.19
C LYS A 31 15.22 24.74 12.64
N SER A 32 15.13 24.45 11.33
CA SER A 32 15.81 23.32 10.72
C SER A 32 16.77 23.74 9.61
N PRO A 33 18.08 23.83 9.91
CA PRO A 33 19.12 23.99 8.90
C PRO A 33 19.10 22.88 7.84
N THR A 34 18.78 21.63 8.23
CA THR A 34 18.71 20.50 7.29
C THR A 34 17.62 20.69 6.26
N LEU A 35 16.40 21.04 6.69
CA LEU A 35 15.28 21.26 5.76
C LEU A 35 15.54 22.46 4.85
N GLN A 36 16.10 23.56 5.40
CA GLN A 36 16.48 24.73 4.59
C GLN A 36 17.52 24.36 3.52
N ALA A 37 18.57 23.64 3.89
CA ALA A 37 19.64 23.26 2.96
C ALA A 37 19.12 22.34 1.85
N GLY A 38 18.28 21.37 2.19
CA GLY A 38 17.70 20.45 1.23
C GLY A 38 16.71 21.12 0.27
N LEU A 39 15.84 22.01 0.75
CA LEU A 39 14.97 22.82 -0.12
C LEU A 39 15.78 23.78 -1.01
N ALA A 40 16.87 24.34 -0.50
CA ALA A 40 17.76 25.18 -1.30
C ALA A 40 18.46 24.37 -2.41
N GLN A 41 18.85 23.12 -2.14
CA GLN A 41 19.39 22.22 -3.17
C GLN A 41 18.33 21.88 -4.21
N ALA A 42 17.14 21.45 -3.78
CA ALA A 42 16.02 21.14 -4.67
C ALA A 42 15.73 22.32 -5.62
N ARG A 43 15.69 23.54 -5.09
CA ARG A 43 15.52 24.75 -5.91
C ARG A 43 16.67 24.98 -6.90
N ARG A 44 17.92 24.73 -6.51
CA ARG A 44 19.09 24.85 -7.42
C ARG A 44 19.01 23.84 -8.57
N GLU A 45 18.46 22.67 -8.30
CA GLU A 45 18.26 21.61 -9.29
C GLU A 45 16.96 21.76 -10.09
N GLY A 46 16.22 22.86 -9.89
CA GLY A 46 14.99 23.14 -10.62
C GLY A 46 13.76 22.36 -10.14
N ILE A 47 13.85 21.70 -8.99
CA ILE A 47 12.73 20.98 -8.38
C ILE A 47 11.73 21.99 -7.80
N VAL A 48 10.51 21.97 -8.32
CA VAL A 48 9.43 22.85 -7.86
C VAL A 48 8.68 22.22 -6.70
N VAL A 49 8.44 22.96 -5.61
CA VAL A 49 7.53 22.54 -4.54
C VAL A 49 6.15 23.12 -4.80
N GLN A 50 5.15 22.27 -4.99
CA GLN A 50 3.80 22.71 -5.33
C GLN A 50 2.72 21.94 -4.57
N TRP A 51 1.53 22.53 -4.55
CA TRP A 51 0.33 21.83 -4.11
C TRP A 51 -0.08 20.74 -5.11
N GLY A 52 -0.54 19.62 -4.56
CA GLY A 52 -1.27 18.57 -5.27
C GLY A 52 -2.75 18.59 -4.88
N THR A 53 -3.58 17.82 -5.57
CA THR A 53 -5.00 17.71 -5.26
C THR A 53 -5.22 17.19 -3.84
N ALA A 54 -6.19 17.76 -3.14
CA ALA A 54 -6.54 17.37 -1.78
C ALA A 54 -6.87 15.87 -1.71
N GLY A 55 -6.12 15.12 -0.90
CA GLY A 55 -6.34 13.68 -0.66
C GLY A 55 -5.56 12.74 -1.59
N GLU A 56 -4.83 13.27 -2.57
CA GLU A 56 -3.96 12.49 -3.48
C GLU A 56 -2.56 12.22 -2.90
N GLY A 57 -2.34 12.62 -1.64
CA GLY A 57 -1.09 12.36 -0.93
C GLY A 57 0.05 13.32 -1.29
N THR A 58 1.24 12.96 -0.83
CA THR A 58 2.49 13.71 -0.99
C THR A 58 3.51 12.80 -1.62
N TYR A 59 4.27 13.30 -2.59
CA TYR A 59 5.26 12.52 -3.31
C TYR A 59 6.26 13.40 -4.06
N LEU A 60 7.43 12.82 -4.34
CA LEU A 60 8.44 13.35 -5.24
C LEU A 60 8.24 12.80 -6.66
N VAL A 61 8.30 13.70 -7.65
CA VAL A 61 8.55 13.34 -9.05
C VAL A 61 10.04 13.63 -9.33
N PRO A 62 10.88 12.59 -9.48
CA PRO A 62 12.32 12.76 -9.60
C PRO A 62 12.71 13.75 -10.72
N GLY A 63 13.57 14.72 -10.39
CA GLY A 63 14.05 15.72 -11.35
C GLY A 63 13.04 16.80 -11.75
N VAL A 64 11.81 16.77 -11.22
CA VAL A 64 10.75 17.69 -11.64
C VAL A 64 10.17 18.48 -10.47
N LYS A 65 9.58 17.81 -9.48
CA LYS A 65 8.79 18.50 -8.45
C LYS A 65 8.56 17.67 -7.19
N ILE A 66 8.35 18.36 -6.08
CA ILE A 66 7.76 17.83 -4.85
C ILE A 66 6.31 18.29 -4.81
N VAL A 67 5.39 17.33 -4.66
CA VAL A 67 3.95 17.57 -4.58
C VAL A 67 3.49 17.35 -3.15
N ILE A 68 2.85 18.36 -2.55
CA ILE A 68 2.32 18.32 -1.18
C ILE A 68 0.79 18.33 -1.24
N ASP A 69 0.15 17.43 -0.49
CA ASP A 69 -1.31 17.34 -0.39
C ASP A 69 -1.92 18.69 0.08
N GLU A 70 -2.88 19.23 -0.67
CA GLU A 70 -3.62 20.45 -0.29
C GLU A 70 -4.28 20.36 1.10
N ASN A 71 -4.62 19.17 1.58
CA ASN A 71 -5.14 18.98 2.94
C ASN A 71 -4.12 19.35 4.04
N ALA A 72 -2.86 19.64 3.70
CA ALA A 72 -1.85 20.11 4.63
C ALA A 72 -1.80 21.65 4.78
N ILE A 73 -2.63 22.40 4.04
CA ILE A 73 -2.70 23.87 4.15
C ILE A 73 -3.00 24.26 5.61
N GLY A 74 -2.19 25.18 6.14
CA GLY A 74 -2.25 25.66 7.53
C GLY A 74 -1.75 24.66 8.57
N GLN A 75 -1.26 23.47 8.17
CA GLN A 75 -0.77 22.43 9.07
C GLN A 75 0.76 22.35 9.01
N GLY A 76 1.43 23.36 9.57
CA GLY A 76 2.89 23.51 9.51
C GLY A 76 3.67 22.25 9.89
N THR A 77 3.25 21.54 10.94
CA THR A 77 3.90 20.28 11.37
C THR A 77 3.79 19.19 10.30
N ARG A 78 2.61 19.03 9.68
CA ARG A 78 2.40 18.10 8.57
C ARG A 78 3.24 18.50 7.35
N LEU A 79 3.27 19.80 7.00
CA LEU A 79 4.08 20.32 5.91
C LEU A 79 5.58 20.06 6.12
N ALA A 80 6.11 20.37 7.31
CA ALA A 80 7.52 20.16 7.62
C ALA A 80 7.89 18.67 7.60
N ARG A 81 7.05 17.80 8.16
CA ARG A 81 7.24 16.33 8.12
C ARG A 81 7.27 15.82 6.68
N SER A 82 6.25 16.15 5.89
CA SER A 82 6.15 15.78 4.47
C SER A 82 7.34 16.28 3.65
N LEU A 83 7.66 17.57 3.72
CA LEU A 83 8.78 18.15 2.98
C LEU A 83 10.11 17.53 3.37
N SER A 84 10.33 17.25 4.66
CA SER A 84 11.58 16.61 5.11
C SER A 84 11.75 15.20 4.54
N HIS A 85 10.65 14.45 4.38
CA HIS A 85 10.66 13.13 3.78
C HIS A 85 10.99 13.22 2.27
N GLU A 86 10.26 14.05 1.52
CA GLU A 86 10.47 14.19 0.07
C GLU A 86 11.84 14.77 -0.31
N VAL A 87 12.34 15.71 0.50
CA VAL A 87 13.72 16.24 0.35
C VAL A 87 14.74 15.13 0.61
N GLY A 88 14.50 14.25 1.56
CA GLY A 88 15.38 13.12 1.82
C GLY A 88 15.43 12.14 0.65
N HIS A 89 14.31 11.87 -0.03
CA HIS A 89 14.31 11.13 -1.30
C HIS A 89 15.12 11.85 -2.38
N HIS A 90 14.92 13.16 -2.54
CA HIS A 90 15.62 13.94 -3.56
C HIS A 90 17.15 13.94 -3.37
N LEU A 91 17.61 14.03 -2.13
CA LEU A 91 19.04 14.04 -1.79
C LEU A 91 19.68 12.64 -1.78
N PHE A 92 18.89 11.58 -1.91
CA PHE A 92 19.40 10.22 -1.97
C PHE A 92 19.95 9.92 -3.38
N THR A 93 21.22 9.49 -3.45
CA THR A 93 21.95 9.34 -4.70
C THR A 93 22.46 7.93 -4.97
N GLU A 94 22.21 6.98 -4.07
CA GLU A 94 22.61 5.59 -4.33
C GLU A 94 21.73 5.05 -5.48
N PRO A 95 22.33 4.41 -6.50
CA PRO A 95 21.59 3.95 -7.66
C PRO A 95 20.77 2.69 -7.34
N SER A 96 19.63 2.53 -8.00
CA SER A 96 18.86 1.28 -7.96
C SER A 96 19.72 0.11 -8.48
N ASN A 97 19.75 -0.99 -7.74
CA ASN A 97 20.49 -2.19 -8.12
C ASN A 97 19.57 -3.22 -8.76
N ARG A 98 19.54 -3.25 -10.09
CA ARG A 98 18.65 -4.13 -10.85
C ARG A 98 19.20 -5.54 -11.06
N ALA A 99 20.31 -5.94 -10.41
CA ALA A 99 20.96 -7.22 -10.70
C ALA A 99 20.13 -8.46 -10.28
N SER A 100 19.29 -8.32 -9.27
CA SER A 100 18.34 -9.34 -8.82
C SER A 100 17.13 -8.68 -8.16
N LYS A 101 16.05 -9.44 -7.96
CA LYS A 101 14.85 -8.97 -7.26
C LYS A 101 15.19 -8.42 -5.88
N GLN A 102 15.94 -9.19 -5.09
CA GLN A 102 16.34 -8.78 -3.75
C GLN A 102 17.23 -7.54 -3.77
N ALA A 103 18.23 -7.50 -4.66
CA ALA A 103 19.11 -6.34 -4.77
C ALA A 103 18.35 -5.06 -5.16
N TYR A 104 17.31 -5.20 -5.99
CA TYR A 104 16.45 -4.08 -6.38
C TYR A 104 15.63 -3.59 -5.18
N VAL A 105 14.91 -4.50 -4.51
CA VAL A 105 14.14 -4.21 -3.31
C VAL A 105 15.02 -3.53 -2.25
N ASP A 106 16.19 -4.09 -1.95
CA ASP A 106 17.13 -3.52 -0.97
C ASP A 106 17.56 -2.10 -1.37
N SER A 107 17.82 -1.86 -2.65
CA SER A 107 18.25 -0.53 -3.13
C SER A 107 17.13 0.52 -3.03
N GLU A 108 15.88 0.15 -3.29
CA GLU A 108 14.74 1.07 -3.20
C GLU A 108 14.36 1.36 -1.74
N LEU A 109 14.38 0.34 -0.87
CA LEU A 109 14.16 0.50 0.57
C LEU A 109 15.20 1.42 1.24
N ARG A 110 16.42 1.49 0.69
CA ARG A 110 17.43 2.46 1.16
C ARG A 110 17.06 3.90 0.82
N GLY A 111 16.29 4.14 -0.24
CA GLY A 111 15.70 5.44 -0.56
C GLY A 111 14.67 5.89 0.48
N GLU A 112 13.73 4.99 0.82
CA GLU A 112 12.75 5.20 1.91
C GLU A 112 13.43 5.43 3.27
N ALA A 113 14.50 4.68 3.53
CA ALA A 113 15.32 4.86 4.73
C ALA A 113 16.00 6.24 4.79
N ALA A 114 16.48 6.75 3.65
CA ALA A 114 17.10 8.06 3.57
C ALA A 114 16.09 9.19 3.77
N ALA A 115 14.89 9.05 3.20
CA ALA A 115 13.76 9.96 3.43
C ALA A 115 13.35 10.01 4.90
N THR A 116 13.19 8.84 5.51
CA THR A 116 12.86 8.69 6.94
C THR A 116 13.94 9.30 7.83
N LEU A 117 15.22 9.02 7.56
CA LEU A 117 16.33 9.57 8.33
C LEU A 117 16.40 11.11 8.21
N SER A 118 16.09 11.66 7.03
CA SER A 118 15.98 13.11 6.84
C SER A 118 14.86 13.70 7.70
N ASN A 119 13.68 13.07 7.72
CA ASN A 119 12.58 13.49 8.58
C ASN A 119 12.95 13.46 10.07
N VAL A 120 13.61 12.39 10.55
CA VAL A 120 14.08 12.32 11.95
C VAL A 120 15.04 13.46 12.28
N GLN A 121 15.99 13.77 11.39
CA GLN A 121 16.93 14.86 11.59
C GLN A 121 16.23 16.22 11.69
N VAL A 122 15.30 16.51 10.78
CA VAL A 122 14.52 17.76 10.77
C VAL A 122 13.64 17.87 12.03
N GLN A 123 13.00 16.77 12.43
CA GLN A 123 12.19 16.73 13.64
C GLN A 123 13.02 17.09 14.88
N ARG A 124 14.22 16.52 15.01
CA ARG A 124 15.13 16.81 16.12
C ARG A 124 15.59 18.25 16.15
N GLU A 125 15.93 18.82 15.00
CA GLU A 125 16.34 20.23 14.90
C GLU A 125 15.23 21.17 15.32
N ILE A 126 14.00 20.93 14.85
CA ILE A 126 12.84 21.74 15.22
C ILE A 126 12.57 21.66 16.73
N VAL A 127 12.56 20.46 17.30
CA VAL A 127 12.34 20.26 18.74
C VAL A 127 13.46 20.90 19.57
N ALA A 128 14.72 20.70 19.18
CA ALA A 128 15.88 21.31 19.85
C ALA A 128 15.85 22.85 19.77
N GLY A 129 15.30 23.40 18.70
CA GLY A 129 15.03 24.83 18.53
C GLY A 129 13.80 25.35 19.28
N GLY A 130 13.18 24.55 20.15
CA GLY A 130 11.96 24.90 20.90
C GLY A 130 10.69 24.96 20.03
N GLY A 131 10.69 24.30 18.88
CA GLY A 131 9.51 24.10 18.04
C GLY A 131 8.70 22.88 18.46
N PRO A 132 7.51 22.68 17.86
CA PRO A 132 6.69 21.49 18.11
C PRO A 132 7.33 20.23 17.54
N ASP A 133 6.98 19.09 18.11
CA ASP A 133 7.29 17.80 17.48
C ASP A 133 6.46 17.65 16.20
N ILE A 134 7.14 17.58 15.05
CA ILE A 134 6.50 17.39 13.74
C ILE A 134 6.18 15.91 13.45
N GLY A 135 6.66 15.00 14.30
CA GLY A 135 6.57 13.56 14.12
C GLY A 135 7.48 13.02 13.02
N VAL A 136 7.52 11.69 12.94
CA VAL A 136 8.22 10.95 11.87
C VAL A 136 7.18 10.09 11.16
N SER A 137 7.20 10.08 9.82
CA SER A 137 6.32 9.21 9.03
C SER A 137 6.55 7.73 9.38
N GLY A 138 5.46 6.97 9.45
CA GLY A 138 5.46 5.55 9.83
C GLY A 138 4.37 5.22 10.84
N THR A 139 4.04 3.93 10.95
CA THR A 139 2.94 3.43 11.79
C THR A 139 3.43 2.65 13.01
N GLY A 140 2.60 2.58 14.06
CA GLY A 140 2.89 1.82 15.27
C GLY A 140 4.14 2.34 16.01
N SER A 141 5.03 1.43 16.42
CA SER A 141 6.27 1.77 17.13
C SER A 141 7.43 2.18 16.21
N ARG A 142 7.26 2.17 14.89
CA ARG A 142 8.35 2.42 13.94
C ARG A 142 8.96 3.81 14.03
N PRO A 143 8.20 4.91 14.19
CA PRO A 143 8.78 6.23 14.45
C PRO A 143 9.80 6.25 15.61
N GLN A 144 9.53 5.47 16.68
CA GLN A 144 10.45 5.35 17.82
C GLN A 144 11.70 4.55 17.44
N GLN A 145 11.56 3.47 16.66
CA GLN A 145 12.68 2.68 16.16
C GLN A 145 13.60 3.50 15.24
N TYR A 146 13.03 4.28 14.32
CA TYR A 146 13.78 5.22 13.48
C TYR A 146 14.52 6.26 14.32
N GLY A 147 13.86 6.78 15.36
CA GLY A 147 14.48 7.65 16.35
C GLY A 147 15.69 6.99 17.03
N THR A 148 15.58 5.75 17.49
CA THR A 148 16.70 5.02 18.12
C THR A 148 17.88 4.87 17.17
N ILE A 149 17.64 4.43 15.94
CA ILE A 149 18.71 4.24 14.92
C ILE A 149 19.41 5.57 14.60
N ALA A 150 18.64 6.66 14.44
CA ALA A 150 19.21 7.98 14.21
C ALA A 150 20.02 8.49 15.42
N ALA A 151 19.68 8.08 16.65
CA ALA A 151 20.47 8.43 17.83
C ALA A 151 21.82 7.71 17.84
N GLU A 152 21.86 6.44 17.40
CA GLU A 152 23.11 5.68 17.26
C GLU A 152 24.03 6.27 16.18
N LEU A 153 23.44 6.70 15.05
CA LEU A 153 24.16 7.40 14.00
C LEU A 153 24.78 8.71 14.53
N GLN A 154 23.98 9.52 15.23
CA GLN A 154 24.44 10.79 15.80
C GLN A 154 25.52 10.59 16.87
N ALA A 155 25.45 9.49 17.63
CA ALA A 155 26.46 9.10 18.60
C ALA A 155 27.73 8.49 17.95
N GLY A 156 27.76 8.33 16.62
CA GLY A 156 28.88 7.76 15.89
C GLY A 156 29.08 6.25 16.12
N ARG A 157 28.08 5.54 16.68
CA ARG A 157 28.15 4.09 16.92
C ARG A 157 27.93 3.27 15.66
N ILE A 158 27.15 3.84 14.73
CA ILE A 158 26.93 3.29 13.39
C ILE A 158 27.21 4.39 12.37
N ASN A 159 27.65 4.00 11.17
CA ASN A 159 27.80 4.91 10.05
C ASN A 159 26.47 5.08 9.28
N ARG A 160 26.43 6.04 8.36
CA ARG A 160 25.22 6.36 7.57
C ARG A 160 24.70 5.14 6.81
N SER A 161 25.58 4.35 6.19
CA SER A 161 25.15 3.18 5.40
C SER A 161 24.52 2.09 6.28
N GLN A 162 25.07 1.88 7.49
CA GLN A 162 24.50 0.99 8.49
C GLN A 162 23.13 1.48 8.97
N ALA A 163 22.99 2.78 9.25
CA ALA A 163 21.71 3.38 9.65
C ALA A 163 20.63 3.20 8.57
N LEU A 164 20.97 3.45 7.30
CA LEU A 164 20.06 3.21 6.17
C LEU A 164 19.65 1.75 6.07
N GLY A 165 20.58 0.81 6.26
CA GLY A 165 20.26 -0.62 6.27
C GLY A 165 19.30 -1.00 7.40
N GLN A 166 19.56 -0.53 8.63
CA GLN A 166 18.69 -0.83 9.77
C GLN A 166 17.30 -0.21 9.62
N ILE A 167 17.21 1.03 9.12
CA ILE A 167 15.91 1.67 8.86
C ILE A 167 15.17 0.92 7.74
N ALA A 168 15.86 0.54 6.66
CA ALA A 168 15.28 -0.24 5.57
C ALA A 168 14.68 -1.56 6.07
N GLU A 169 15.35 -2.26 7.00
CA GLU A 169 14.83 -3.50 7.59
C GLU A 169 13.54 -3.30 8.42
N VAL A 170 13.41 -2.16 9.09
CA VAL A 170 12.17 -1.81 9.81
C VAL A 170 11.09 -1.39 8.80
N PHE A 171 11.47 -0.60 7.80
CA PHE A 171 10.60 0.01 6.80
C PHE A 171 10.02 -1.00 5.82
N LYS A 172 10.74 -2.08 5.51
CA LYS A 172 10.29 -3.13 4.58
C LYS A 172 8.99 -3.82 5.00
N THR A 173 8.59 -3.66 6.27
CA THR A 173 7.33 -4.17 6.84
C THR A 173 6.21 -3.12 6.86
N GLU A 174 6.47 -1.90 6.41
CA GLU A 174 5.45 -0.84 6.23
C GLU A 174 4.70 -1.04 4.91
N ALA A 175 3.43 -0.65 4.90
CA ALA A 175 2.61 -0.61 3.70
C ALA A 175 2.81 0.73 2.96
N PRO A 176 3.03 0.73 1.63
CA PRO A 176 3.12 1.95 0.84
C PRO A 176 1.76 2.67 0.76
N SER A 177 1.81 3.99 0.57
CA SER A 177 0.60 4.81 0.33
C SER A 177 0.01 4.61 -1.07
N VAL A 178 0.74 3.91 -1.95
CA VAL A 178 0.38 3.63 -3.34
C VAL A 178 0.40 2.14 -3.61
N GLY A 179 -0.70 1.63 -4.18
CA GLY A 179 -0.75 0.28 -4.73
C GLY A 179 -1.11 -0.84 -3.74
N PRO A 180 -1.29 -2.06 -4.28
CA PRO A 180 -1.96 -3.18 -3.62
C PRO A 180 -1.06 -3.99 -2.65
N HIS A 181 0.20 -3.62 -2.49
CA HIS A 181 1.21 -4.49 -1.90
C HIS A 181 1.20 -4.43 -0.37
N ALA A 182 1.32 -5.61 0.25
CA ALA A 182 1.26 -5.76 1.70
C ALA A 182 2.39 -5.04 2.44
N THR A 183 3.54 -4.85 1.79
CA THR A 183 4.65 -4.08 2.32
C THR A 183 5.48 -3.45 1.19
N TYR A 184 6.35 -2.50 1.51
CA TYR A 184 7.31 -1.93 0.55
C TYR A 184 8.23 -2.99 -0.08
N GLU A 185 8.58 -4.07 0.64
CA GLU A 185 9.32 -5.22 0.09
C GLU A 185 8.57 -5.87 -1.08
N LEU A 186 7.28 -6.07 -0.92
CA LEU A 186 6.43 -6.66 -1.95
C LEU A 186 6.13 -5.67 -3.09
N TYR A 187 6.03 -4.38 -2.77
CA TYR A 187 5.85 -3.31 -3.75
C TYR A 187 7.00 -3.25 -4.75
N TYR A 188 8.24 -3.12 -4.26
CA TYR A 188 9.41 -3.09 -5.14
C TYR A 188 9.67 -4.46 -5.78
N GLY A 189 9.35 -5.55 -5.07
CA GLY A 189 9.49 -6.90 -5.58
C GLY A 189 8.61 -7.17 -6.80
N ASP A 190 7.35 -6.71 -6.80
CA ASP A 190 6.43 -6.86 -7.93
C ASP A 190 6.86 -6.01 -9.14
N PHE A 191 7.27 -4.75 -8.90
CA PHE A 191 7.78 -3.90 -9.96
C PHE A 191 8.98 -4.54 -10.68
N TYR A 192 9.88 -5.17 -9.92
CA TYR A 192 11.00 -5.92 -10.52
C TYR A 192 10.51 -7.03 -11.45
N ASP A 193 9.57 -7.85 -11.00
CA ASP A 193 9.08 -9.00 -11.76
C ASP A 193 8.35 -8.58 -13.04
N ARG A 194 7.62 -7.47 -13.00
CA ARG A 194 6.84 -6.94 -14.14
C ARG A 194 7.68 -6.16 -15.14
N GLU A 195 8.55 -5.26 -14.67
CA GLU A 195 9.19 -4.27 -15.54
C GLU A 195 10.68 -4.57 -15.80
N ILE A 196 11.37 -5.22 -14.86
CA ILE A 196 12.83 -5.40 -14.91
C ILE A 196 13.20 -6.82 -15.36
N ALA A 197 12.65 -7.86 -14.75
CA ALA A 197 12.98 -9.25 -15.07
C ALA A 197 12.74 -9.61 -16.56
N PRO A 198 11.63 -9.18 -17.21
CA PRO A 198 11.38 -9.53 -18.61
C PRO A 198 12.37 -8.87 -19.58
N THR A 199 12.79 -7.63 -19.28
CA THR A 199 13.74 -6.90 -20.13
C THR A 199 15.16 -7.46 -20.04
N GLN A 200 15.53 -8.06 -18.90
CA GLN A 200 16.80 -8.74 -18.73
C GLN A 200 16.86 -10.10 -19.42
N ARG A 201 15.77 -10.87 -19.41
CA ARG A 201 15.67 -12.15 -20.14
C ARG A 201 15.87 -11.95 -21.65
N ARG A 202 15.36 -10.85 -22.22
CA ARG A 202 15.54 -10.49 -23.64
C ARG A 202 16.97 -10.03 -23.99
N ARG A 203 17.78 -9.64 -23.00
CA ARG A 203 19.17 -9.17 -23.21
C ARG A 203 20.22 -10.26 -23.06
N ARG A 204 19.90 -11.40 -22.46
CA ARG A 204 20.73 -12.60 -22.58
C ARG A 204 20.49 -13.20 -23.96
N PRO A 205 21.53 -13.44 -24.79
CA PRO A 205 21.38 -14.38 -25.88
C PRO A 205 20.92 -15.71 -25.30
N ASP A 206 19.96 -16.38 -25.95
CA ASP A 206 19.65 -17.77 -25.62
C ASP A 206 20.96 -18.56 -25.59
N PRO A 207 21.26 -19.31 -24.52
CA PRO A 207 22.32 -20.30 -24.63
C PRO A 207 21.88 -21.27 -25.72
N GLU A 208 22.69 -21.41 -26.77
CA GLU A 208 22.54 -22.49 -27.74
C GLU A 208 22.31 -23.78 -26.96
N PHE A 209 21.24 -24.49 -27.31
CA PHE A 209 20.85 -25.75 -26.71
C PHE A 209 21.96 -26.79 -26.93
N ASP A 210 22.88 -26.93 -25.98
CA ASP A 210 23.72 -28.12 -25.88
C ASP A 210 22.87 -29.27 -25.33
N ALA A 211 22.43 -30.11 -26.26
CA ALA A 211 21.49 -31.21 -26.09
C ALA A 211 22.00 -32.42 -25.28
N GLU A 212 22.97 -32.25 -24.38
CA GLU A 212 23.67 -33.39 -23.75
C GLU A 212 23.59 -33.47 -22.22
N ARG A 213 22.67 -32.73 -21.57
CA ARG A 213 22.52 -32.77 -20.09
C ARG A 213 21.15 -33.21 -19.56
N THR A 214 20.30 -33.82 -20.38
CA THR A 214 18.96 -34.29 -19.96
C THR A 214 18.89 -35.79 -19.64
N ALA A 215 20.01 -36.51 -19.60
CA ALA A 215 19.98 -37.97 -19.42
C ALA A 215 20.17 -38.50 -17.98
N VAL A 216 20.32 -37.65 -16.95
CA VAL A 216 20.66 -38.15 -15.59
C VAL A 216 19.73 -37.67 -14.47
N ALA A 217 18.78 -36.76 -14.74
CA ALA A 217 17.85 -36.25 -13.73
C ALA A 217 16.42 -36.81 -13.84
N ALA A 218 16.18 -37.76 -14.75
CA ALA A 218 14.84 -38.33 -14.99
C ALA A 218 14.56 -39.66 -14.26
N SER A 219 15.35 -40.02 -13.23
CA SER A 219 15.13 -41.27 -12.48
C SER A 219 14.78 -41.10 -11.00
N LEU A 220 14.61 -39.89 -10.48
CA LEU A 220 14.36 -39.69 -9.05
C LEU A 220 13.37 -38.55 -8.75
N SER A 221 12.14 -38.67 -9.21
CA SER A 221 11.01 -37.99 -8.56
C SER A 221 9.71 -38.68 -8.93
N SER A 222 9.17 -39.41 -7.95
CA SER A 222 7.88 -40.07 -8.04
C SER A 222 6.77 -39.05 -8.24
N THR A 223 6.06 -39.25 -9.34
CA THR A 223 4.69 -38.81 -9.65
C THR A 223 3.73 -38.93 -8.47
N THR A 224 3.20 -37.80 -8.00
CA THR A 224 1.78 -37.59 -7.62
C THR A 224 1.44 -36.15 -7.21
N ASP A 225 2.41 -35.29 -6.85
CA ASP A 225 2.12 -33.95 -6.29
C ASP A 225 2.12 -32.80 -7.31
N ASP A 226 2.71 -33.00 -8.49
CA ASP A 226 2.94 -31.92 -9.47
C ASP A 226 1.68 -31.59 -10.32
N SER A 227 0.77 -32.56 -10.49
CA SER A 227 -0.44 -32.38 -11.30
C SER A 227 -1.49 -31.49 -10.62
N LEU A 228 -1.62 -31.53 -9.29
CA LEU A 228 -2.53 -30.67 -8.53
C LEU A 228 -2.04 -29.22 -8.50
N SER A 229 -0.73 -29.03 -8.50
CA SER A 229 -0.08 -27.71 -8.52
C SER A 229 -0.23 -27.01 -9.88
N LEU A 230 -0.15 -27.76 -10.98
CA LEU A 230 -0.41 -27.26 -12.35
C LEU A 230 -1.90 -26.95 -12.61
N GLN A 231 -2.82 -27.73 -12.04
CA GLN A 231 -4.27 -27.46 -12.12
C GLN A 231 -4.67 -26.19 -11.33
N ARG A 232 -4.07 -25.93 -10.16
CA ARG A 232 -4.30 -24.68 -9.41
C ARG A 232 -3.79 -23.43 -10.11
N ALA A 233 -2.75 -23.54 -10.94
CA ALA A 233 -2.16 -22.42 -11.66
C ALA A 233 -2.95 -21.98 -12.91
N THR A 234 -3.97 -22.74 -13.32
CA THR A 234 -4.70 -22.53 -14.58
C THR A 234 -6.21 -22.29 -14.44
N PHE A 235 -6.74 -22.32 -13.21
CA PHE A 235 -8.16 -22.11 -12.94
C PHE A 235 -8.60 -20.68 -13.24
N SER A 236 -9.74 -20.53 -13.92
CA SER A 236 -10.19 -19.28 -14.55
C SER A 236 -11.66 -19.00 -14.27
N VAL A 237 -12.09 -17.76 -14.53
CA VAL A 237 -13.49 -17.32 -14.32
C VAL A 237 -14.49 -18.15 -15.14
N ALA A 238 -14.07 -18.74 -16.25
CA ALA A 238 -14.90 -19.59 -17.11
C ALA A 238 -15.28 -20.93 -16.47
N GLU A 239 -14.55 -21.36 -15.45
CA GLU A 239 -14.77 -22.62 -14.74
C GLU A 239 -15.68 -22.46 -13.51
N LEU A 240 -15.99 -21.23 -13.09
CA LEU A 240 -16.95 -20.95 -12.01
C LEU A 240 -18.38 -21.36 -12.40
N GLY A 241 -19.12 -21.91 -11.44
CA GLY A 241 -20.57 -22.10 -11.54
C GLY A 241 -21.35 -20.81 -11.81
N ASN A 242 -22.58 -20.92 -12.34
CA ASN A 242 -23.36 -19.76 -12.78
C ASN A 242 -23.62 -18.71 -11.68
N ALA A 243 -23.89 -19.16 -10.45
CA ALA A 243 -24.12 -18.26 -9.31
C ALA A 243 -22.84 -17.50 -8.92
N ASP A 244 -21.71 -18.21 -8.79
CA ASP A 244 -20.41 -17.62 -8.47
C ASP A 244 -19.92 -16.68 -9.55
N ARG A 245 -20.16 -17.01 -10.82
CA ARG A 245 -19.85 -16.12 -11.95
C ARG A 245 -20.65 -14.84 -11.90
N SER A 246 -21.94 -14.91 -11.55
CA SER A 246 -22.77 -13.72 -11.37
C SER A 246 -22.25 -12.84 -10.24
N LEU A 247 -21.91 -13.44 -9.10
CA LEU A 247 -21.36 -12.76 -7.93
C LEU A 247 -19.99 -12.12 -8.25
N TYR A 248 -19.11 -12.84 -8.95
CA TYR A 248 -17.82 -12.34 -9.42
C TYR A 248 -17.98 -11.14 -10.35
N MET A 249 -18.95 -11.14 -11.27
CA MET A 249 -19.18 -10.01 -12.17
C MET A 249 -19.67 -8.76 -11.42
N GLN A 250 -20.48 -8.92 -10.38
CA GLN A 250 -20.90 -7.80 -9.52
C GLN A 250 -19.71 -7.20 -8.75
N ILE A 251 -18.87 -8.05 -8.17
CA ILE A 251 -17.64 -7.65 -7.47
C ILE A 251 -16.70 -6.93 -8.44
N ARG A 252 -16.45 -7.51 -9.62
CA ARG A 252 -15.63 -6.93 -10.68
C ARG A 252 -16.11 -5.53 -11.04
N ALA A 253 -17.41 -5.33 -11.26
CA ALA A 253 -17.96 -4.02 -11.57
C ALA A 253 -17.75 -3.00 -10.42
N GLY A 254 -17.71 -3.47 -9.16
CA GLY A 254 -17.35 -2.64 -8.02
C GLY A 254 -15.87 -2.28 -7.98
N VAL A 255 -14.98 -3.23 -8.24
CA VAL A 255 -13.52 -3.00 -8.31
C VAL A 255 -13.15 -2.11 -9.48
N GLU A 256 -13.78 -2.27 -10.66
CA GLU A 256 -13.59 -1.37 -11.81
C GLU A 256 -13.98 0.08 -11.48
N ARG A 257 -15.01 0.29 -10.65
CA ARG A 257 -15.38 1.62 -10.15
C ARG A 257 -14.30 2.19 -9.22
N LEU A 258 -13.77 1.38 -8.29
CA LEU A 258 -12.67 1.79 -7.40
C LEU A 258 -11.39 2.13 -8.19
N ASP A 259 -11.07 1.35 -9.21
CA ASP A 259 -9.95 1.63 -10.11
C ASP A 259 -10.16 2.97 -10.84
N ALA A 260 -11.35 3.20 -11.41
CA ALA A 260 -11.68 4.44 -12.10
C ALA A 260 -11.64 5.68 -11.16
N GLU A 261 -12.14 5.54 -9.93
CA GLU A 261 -12.05 6.57 -8.88
C GLU A 261 -10.60 6.92 -8.53
N SER A 262 -9.68 5.96 -8.67
CA SER A 262 -8.25 6.11 -8.40
C SER A 262 -7.43 6.42 -9.67
N GLY A 263 -8.08 6.67 -10.82
CA GLY A 263 -7.40 6.92 -12.10
C GLY A 263 -6.60 5.73 -12.64
N LYS A 264 -6.84 4.53 -12.12
CA LYS A 264 -6.17 3.28 -12.48
C LYS A 264 -6.98 2.53 -13.55
N GLN A 265 -6.29 1.83 -14.45
CA GLN A 265 -6.92 0.91 -15.41
C GLN A 265 -6.98 -0.51 -14.83
N TRP A 266 -7.95 -1.31 -15.31
CA TRP A 266 -8.08 -2.72 -14.92
C TRP A 266 -6.78 -3.49 -15.19
N ASP A 267 -6.25 -4.14 -14.15
CA ASP A 267 -5.00 -4.89 -14.22
C ASP A 267 -5.07 -6.20 -13.42
N GLU A 268 -3.92 -6.87 -13.25
CA GLU A 268 -3.81 -8.12 -12.50
C GLU A 268 -4.17 -7.94 -11.01
N SER A 269 -3.97 -6.74 -10.44
CA SER A 269 -4.34 -6.48 -9.06
C SER A 269 -5.86 -6.36 -8.91
N SER A 270 -6.53 -5.79 -9.91
CA SER A 270 -8.01 -5.77 -9.97
C SER A 270 -8.59 -7.18 -10.05
N GLN A 271 -7.93 -8.08 -10.77
CA GLN A 271 -8.28 -9.52 -10.88
C GLN A 271 -8.12 -10.24 -9.54
N ARG A 272 -6.95 -10.11 -8.89
CA ARG A 272 -6.67 -10.71 -7.58
C ARG A 272 -7.64 -10.23 -6.51
N MET A 273 -7.92 -8.91 -6.48
CA MET A 273 -8.91 -8.33 -5.57
C MET A 273 -10.30 -8.92 -5.80
N SER A 274 -10.74 -8.96 -7.07
CA SER A 274 -12.08 -9.48 -7.40
C SER A 274 -12.24 -10.95 -7.01
N ALA A 275 -11.22 -11.78 -7.24
CA ALA A 275 -11.25 -13.19 -6.88
C ALA A 275 -11.18 -13.43 -5.36
N SER A 276 -10.37 -12.66 -4.62
CA SER A 276 -10.33 -12.76 -3.15
C SER A 276 -11.62 -12.26 -2.50
N LEU A 277 -12.23 -11.22 -3.05
CA LEU A 277 -13.53 -10.73 -2.61
C LEU A 277 -14.65 -11.73 -2.91
N LEU A 278 -14.55 -12.54 -3.97
CA LEU A 278 -15.48 -13.65 -4.21
C LEU A 278 -15.40 -14.68 -3.09
N VAL A 279 -14.18 -15.07 -2.67
CA VAL A 279 -13.98 -15.96 -1.53
C VAL A 279 -14.62 -15.37 -0.26
N LEU A 280 -14.33 -14.10 0.05
CA LEU A 280 -14.91 -13.41 1.20
C LEU A 280 -16.45 -13.39 1.13
N ALA A 281 -17.03 -13.12 -0.04
CA ALA A 281 -18.49 -13.09 -0.22
C ALA A 281 -19.12 -14.44 0.15
N LYS A 282 -18.48 -15.54 -0.25
CA LYS A 282 -18.93 -16.90 0.04
C LYS A 282 -18.75 -17.27 1.51
N GLU A 283 -17.61 -16.94 2.11
CA GLU A 283 -17.37 -17.15 3.56
C GLU A 283 -18.38 -16.40 4.43
N GLN A 284 -18.81 -15.21 3.99
CA GLN A 284 -19.83 -14.42 4.67
C GLN A 284 -21.26 -14.78 4.27
N GLY A 285 -21.43 -15.75 3.36
CA GLY A 285 -22.73 -16.22 2.86
C GLY A 285 -23.55 -15.14 2.16
N LEU A 286 -22.91 -14.20 1.46
CA LEU A 286 -23.58 -13.16 0.67
C LEU A 286 -24.11 -13.76 -0.64
N SER A 287 -25.35 -13.42 -0.99
CA SER A 287 -25.98 -13.93 -2.22
C SER A 287 -25.80 -13.00 -3.42
N ARG A 288 -25.45 -11.73 -3.15
CA ARG A 288 -25.11 -10.69 -4.13
C ARG A 288 -24.15 -9.67 -3.50
N VAL A 289 -23.46 -8.90 -4.33
CA VAL A 289 -22.64 -7.76 -3.89
C VAL A 289 -23.12 -6.51 -4.63
N ASP A 290 -23.78 -5.62 -3.90
CA ASP A 290 -24.31 -4.36 -4.43
C ASP A 290 -23.22 -3.28 -4.45
N HIS A 291 -22.32 -3.28 -3.44
CA HIS A 291 -21.23 -2.31 -3.33
C HIS A 291 -19.89 -2.97 -2.98
N VAL A 292 -18.82 -2.46 -3.59
CA VAL A 292 -17.43 -2.68 -3.17
C VAL A 292 -16.87 -1.31 -2.81
N VAL A 293 -16.45 -1.13 -1.56
CA VAL A 293 -16.02 0.18 -1.04
C VAL A 293 -14.77 0.07 -0.18
N LEU A 294 -13.99 1.13 -0.17
CA LEU A 294 -12.82 1.29 0.69
C LEU A 294 -13.18 2.02 1.98
N ASN A 295 -12.45 1.75 3.08
CA ASN A 295 -12.63 2.57 4.28
C ASN A 295 -12.19 4.02 4.04
N ASN A 296 -12.90 4.94 4.67
CA ASN A 296 -12.43 6.29 4.89
C ASN A 296 -11.30 6.31 5.93
N PRO A 297 -10.41 7.31 5.89
CA PRO A 297 -9.35 7.44 6.88
C PRO A 297 -9.94 7.69 8.27
N THR A 298 -9.38 7.05 9.28
CA THR A 298 -9.68 7.25 10.71
C THR A 298 -8.39 7.57 11.47
N GLU A 299 -8.45 7.76 12.79
CA GLU A 299 -7.24 7.97 13.61
C GLU A 299 -6.28 6.78 13.57
N SER A 300 -6.77 5.57 13.25
CA SER A 300 -5.99 4.32 13.31
C SER A 300 -5.86 3.61 11.96
N LEU A 301 -6.67 3.97 10.95
CA LEU A 301 -6.66 3.34 9.64
C LEU A 301 -6.49 4.37 8.54
N ALA A 302 -5.54 4.11 7.63
CA ALA A 302 -5.39 4.90 6.41
C ALA A 302 -6.58 4.67 5.47
N ARG A 303 -6.86 5.63 4.57
CA ARG A 303 -7.88 5.44 3.53
C ARG A 303 -7.50 4.22 2.67
N GLY A 304 -8.46 3.34 2.42
CA GLY A 304 -8.23 2.16 1.58
C GLY A 304 -7.46 1.00 2.22
N GLU A 305 -7.19 1.04 3.52
CA GLU A 305 -6.59 -0.07 4.27
C GLU A 305 -7.51 -1.30 4.37
N LYS A 306 -8.83 -1.08 4.35
CA LYS A 306 -9.86 -2.12 4.33
C LYS A 306 -10.73 -1.98 3.09
N VAL A 307 -11.09 -3.12 2.52
CA VAL A 307 -12.12 -3.24 1.48
C VAL A 307 -13.33 -3.94 2.07
N PHE A 308 -14.51 -3.46 1.68
CA PHE A 308 -15.80 -4.01 2.08
C PHE A 308 -16.59 -4.42 0.86
N ILE A 309 -17.29 -5.54 0.99
CA ILE A 309 -18.36 -5.96 0.09
C ILE A 309 -19.68 -5.84 0.85
N VAL A 310 -20.69 -5.26 0.22
CA VAL A 310 -21.97 -4.96 0.86
C VAL A 310 -23.11 -5.52 0.03
N GLU A 311 -24.03 -6.22 0.70
CA GLU A 311 -25.32 -6.68 0.20
C GLU A 311 -26.42 -5.80 0.84
N GLY A 312 -27.18 -5.09 0.02
CA GLY A 312 -28.16 -4.08 0.43
C GLY A 312 -27.72 -2.65 0.15
N ALA A 313 -28.63 -1.69 0.37
CA ALA A 313 -28.33 -0.27 0.24
C ALA A 313 -27.43 0.21 1.39
N MET A 314 -26.54 1.17 1.11
CA MET A 314 -25.58 1.68 2.11
C MET A 314 -26.24 2.32 3.35
N ASP A 315 -27.46 2.84 3.19
CA ASP A 315 -28.29 3.44 4.25
C ASP A 315 -29.29 2.46 4.89
N ASP A 316 -29.33 1.21 4.42
CA ASP A 316 -30.18 0.17 5.00
C ASP A 316 -29.52 -0.42 6.26
N PRO A 317 -30.15 -0.36 7.44
CA PRO A 317 -29.64 -1.00 8.65
C PRO A 317 -29.62 -2.52 8.58
N ALA A 318 -30.38 -3.14 7.66
CA ALA A 318 -30.37 -4.58 7.42
C ALA A 318 -29.28 -5.03 6.43
N GLN A 319 -28.42 -4.12 5.95
CA GLN A 319 -27.32 -4.47 5.05
C GLN A 319 -26.40 -5.52 5.68
N ARG A 320 -25.93 -6.47 4.85
CA ARG A 320 -24.89 -7.43 5.23
C ARG A 320 -23.58 -7.00 4.60
N ARG A 321 -22.47 -7.17 5.32
CA ARG A 321 -21.16 -6.80 4.78
C ARG A 321 -20.08 -7.80 5.16
N GLY A 322 -19.17 -8.03 4.21
CA GLY A 322 -17.88 -8.65 4.46
C GLY A 322 -16.80 -7.58 4.49
N THR A 323 -15.72 -7.81 5.24
CA THR A 323 -14.54 -6.97 5.21
C THR A 323 -13.27 -7.81 5.22
N MET A 324 -12.25 -7.34 4.51
CA MET A 324 -10.89 -7.85 4.63
C MET A 324 -9.88 -6.73 4.49
N SER A 325 -8.63 -7.00 4.85
CA SER A 325 -7.54 -6.08 4.49
C SER A 325 -7.45 -5.97 2.97
N THR A 326 -7.33 -4.76 2.44
CA THR A 326 -7.04 -4.55 1.01
C THR A 326 -5.78 -5.34 0.61
N MET A 327 -4.79 -5.41 1.51
CA MET A 327 -3.59 -6.21 1.32
C MET A 327 -3.85 -7.72 1.25
N ASP A 328 -4.82 -8.25 2.02
CA ASP A 328 -5.16 -9.68 1.97
C ASP A 328 -5.93 -9.99 0.68
N ALA A 329 -6.78 -9.07 0.21
CA ALA A 329 -7.50 -9.19 -1.05
C ALA A 329 -6.58 -9.27 -2.28
N LEU A 330 -5.34 -8.79 -2.16
CA LEU A 330 -4.39 -8.68 -3.25
C LEU A 330 -3.26 -9.71 -3.19
N ARG A 331 -3.15 -10.45 -2.09
CA ARG A 331 -2.06 -11.39 -1.84
C ARG A 331 -2.13 -12.62 -2.74
N ALA A 332 -3.29 -13.26 -2.80
CA ALA A 332 -3.45 -14.53 -3.51
C ALA A 332 -3.54 -14.30 -5.03
N PRO A 333 -2.88 -15.12 -5.86
CA PRO A 333 -3.12 -15.13 -7.29
C PRO A 333 -4.61 -15.38 -7.60
N GLU A 334 -5.08 -14.84 -8.72
CA GLU A 334 -6.48 -14.99 -9.13
C GLU A 334 -6.89 -16.46 -9.22
N ALA A 335 -6.11 -17.28 -9.93
CA ALA A 335 -6.40 -18.69 -10.14
C ALA A 335 -6.54 -19.48 -8.82
N GLU A 336 -5.70 -19.19 -7.82
CA GLU A 336 -5.77 -19.83 -6.50
C GLU A 336 -7.06 -19.44 -5.76
N SER A 337 -7.43 -18.16 -5.82
CA SER A 337 -8.63 -17.64 -5.14
C SER A 337 -9.90 -18.15 -5.80
N LEU A 338 -9.93 -18.25 -7.13
CA LEU A 338 -11.05 -18.82 -7.89
C LEU A 338 -11.22 -20.32 -7.61
N HIS A 339 -10.12 -21.06 -7.55
CA HIS A 339 -10.16 -22.48 -7.17
C HIS A 339 -10.69 -22.67 -5.74
N ARG A 340 -10.29 -21.80 -4.80
CA ARG A 340 -10.80 -21.82 -3.43
C ARG A 340 -12.29 -21.45 -3.36
N ALA A 341 -12.73 -20.48 -4.15
CA ALA A 341 -14.13 -20.10 -4.24
C ALA A 341 -14.97 -21.29 -4.74
N GLU A 342 -14.52 -22.02 -5.77
CA GLU A 342 -15.22 -23.21 -6.27
C GLU A 342 -15.30 -24.32 -5.20
N ALA A 343 -14.21 -24.58 -4.47
CA ALA A 343 -14.20 -25.58 -3.39
C ALA A 343 -15.23 -25.25 -2.28
N LEU A 344 -15.41 -23.96 -1.96
CA LEU A 344 -16.44 -23.52 -1.01
C LEU A 344 -17.87 -23.75 -1.53
N ALA A 345 -18.10 -23.77 -2.85
CA ALA A 345 -19.39 -24.14 -3.42
C ALA A 345 -19.69 -25.63 -3.20
N ALA A 346 -18.70 -26.49 -3.48
CA ALA A 346 -18.83 -27.93 -3.32
C ALA A 346 -19.11 -28.33 -1.86
N ASP A 347 -18.49 -27.67 -0.87
CA ASP A 347 -18.72 -27.93 0.55
C ASP A 347 -20.11 -27.48 1.04
N LEU A 348 -20.69 -26.43 0.43
CA LEU A 348 -22.03 -25.94 0.75
C LEU A 348 -23.13 -26.81 0.11
N GLU A 349 -22.88 -27.38 -1.08
CA GLU A 349 -23.79 -28.34 -1.74
C GLU A 349 -23.77 -29.74 -1.10
N GLN A 350 -22.68 -30.13 -0.42
CA GLN A 350 -22.59 -31.40 0.31
C GLN A 350 -23.16 -31.35 1.74
N GLN A 351 -23.48 -30.17 2.27
CA GLN A 351 -24.06 -29.99 3.59
C GLN A 351 -25.56 -30.35 3.80
N PRO A 352 -26.41 -30.74 2.82
CA PRO A 352 -27.78 -31.14 3.14
C PRO A 352 -27.94 -32.55 3.75
N ALA A 353 -26.88 -33.37 3.92
CA ALA A 353 -27.05 -34.78 4.30
C ALA A 353 -26.60 -35.17 5.72
N GLN A 354 -25.98 -34.28 6.52
CA GLN A 354 -25.45 -34.67 7.85
C GLN A 354 -26.15 -34.07 9.08
N GLN A 355 -27.21 -33.27 8.91
CA GLN A 355 -27.95 -32.69 10.05
C GLN A 355 -29.31 -33.32 10.40
N VAL A 356 -29.68 -34.48 9.82
CA VAL A 356 -30.96 -35.16 10.17
C VAL A 356 -30.78 -36.37 11.11
N HIS A 357 -29.56 -36.81 11.42
CA HIS A 357 -29.32 -37.92 12.37
C HIS A 357 -28.70 -37.47 13.69
N ALA A 358 -29.36 -36.56 14.40
CA ALA A 358 -29.08 -36.33 15.83
C ALA A 358 -30.30 -35.84 16.62
N GLN A 359 -31.52 -36.23 16.23
CA GLN A 359 -32.71 -36.11 17.09
C GLN A 359 -33.68 -37.26 16.81
N ASP A 360 -33.33 -38.47 17.24
CA ASP A 360 -34.32 -39.53 17.51
C ASP A 360 -33.71 -40.48 18.53
N GLY A 361 -34.00 -40.24 19.81
CA GLY A 361 -33.41 -41.02 20.89
C GLY A 361 -33.83 -40.64 22.31
N LEU A 362 -35.03 -40.13 22.52
CA LEU A 362 -35.66 -40.10 23.85
C LEU A 362 -37.14 -40.50 23.73
N SER A 363 -37.39 -41.81 23.65
CA SER A 363 -38.73 -42.35 23.91
C SER A 363 -38.74 -43.14 25.20
N PHE A 364 -39.59 -42.68 26.11
CA PHE A 364 -40.01 -43.32 27.35
C PHE A 364 -40.39 -44.80 27.14
N SER A 365 -40.09 -45.63 28.13
CA SER A 365 -40.85 -46.85 28.41
C SER A 365 -41.21 -46.88 29.90
N ARG A 366 -42.45 -47.28 30.13
CA ARG A 366 -43.24 -47.26 31.38
C ARG A 366 -42.67 -48.10 32.50
#